data_AF-A0A3P7NW54-F1
#
_entry.id   AF-A0A3P7NW54-F1
#
_cell.length_a   1.000
_cell.length_b   1.000
_cell.length_c   1.000
_cell.angle_alpha   90.00
_cell.angle_beta   90.00
_cell.angle_gamma   90.00
#
_symmetry.space_group_name_H-M   'P 1'
#
loop_
_entity.id
_entity.type
_entity.pdbx_description
1 polymer ?
#
loop_
_entity_poly.entity_id
_entity_poly.type
_entity_poly.pdbx_seq_one_letter_code
_entity_poly.pdbx_strand_id
1 'polypeptide(L)'
;QLSRDVATFATHGGLSRLDFATNAHGQPDVAIFDFTSLSAAEYACRIVDRLGRPLCQCLVGDALVEPFWPTGSGCALGFLSALDAAWATSLFAAGHHPLKVVAWRDSVYQRLSQTSPSNMPQNFASHTLSPNT
;
A
#
# COMPACT_ATOMS: atom_id res chain seq x y z
N GLN A 1 -18.49 7.07 24.14
CA GLN A 1 -19.55 6.23 24.71
C GLN A 1 -19.91 5.12 23.72
N LEU A 2 -20.38 5.48 22.52
CA LEU A 2 -20.68 4.54 21.43
C LEU A 2 -19.62 3.44 21.20
N SER A 3 -18.34 3.80 21.06
CA SER A 3 -17.26 2.83 20.82
C SER A 3 -17.08 1.80 21.95
N ARG A 4 -17.29 2.20 23.22
CA ARG A 4 -17.24 1.29 24.36
C ARG A 4 -18.45 0.36 24.41
N ASP A 5 -19.64 0.88 24.10
CA ASP A 5 -20.87 0.11 24.08
C ASP A 5 -20.81 -0.98 23.00
N VAL A 6 -20.34 -0.62 21.80
CA VAL A 6 -20.11 -1.56 20.69
C VAL A 6 -19.05 -2.60 21.04
N ALA A 7 -17.91 -2.21 21.64
CA ALA A 7 -16.88 -3.16 22.06
C ALA A 7 -17.39 -4.12 23.16
N THR A 8 -18.17 -3.62 24.12
CA THR A 8 -18.78 -4.45 25.17
C THR A 8 -19.75 -5.48 24.58
N PHE A 9 -20.59 -5.05 23.63
CA PHE A 9 -21.52 -5.93 22.94
C PHE A 9 -20.78 -6.99 22.11
N ALA A 10 -19.81 -6.59 21.28
CA ALA A 10 -19.06 -7.49 20.40
C ALA A 10 -18.20 -8.52 21.16
N THR A 11 -17.79 -8.22 22.39
CA THR A 11 -17.00 -9.11 23.24
C THR A 11 -17.83 -9.83 24.30
N HIS A 12 -19.16 -9.69 24.28
CA HIS A 12 -20.08 -10.24 25.28
C HIS A 12 -19.72 -9.88 26.73
N GLY A 13 -19.15 -8.68 26.93
CA GLY A 13 -18.66 -8.24 28.24
C GLY A 13 -17.43 -9.01 28.75
N GLY A 14 -16.76 -9.80 27.90
CA GLY A 14 -15.57 -10.58 28.27
C GLY A 14 -14.33 -9.72 28.54
N LEU A 15 -14.32 -8.47 28.08
CA LEU A 15 -13.28 -7.49 28.42
C LEU A 15 -13.70 -6.70 29.66
N SER A 16 -13.01 -6.92 30.78
CA SER A 16 -13.30 -6.27 32.07
C SER A 16 -12.89 -4.79 32.14
N ARG A 17 -12.06 -4.32 31.21
CA ARG A 17 -11.52 -2.95 31.19
C ARG A 17 -11.46 -2.42 29.75
N LEU A 18 -12.18 -1.33 29.50
CA LEU A 18 -12.28 -0.64 28.21
C LEU A 18 -11.90 0.84 28.32
N ASP A 19 -10.90 1.12 29.16
CA ASP A 19 -10.26 2.43 29.19
C ASP A 19 -9.52 2.64 27.87
N PHE A 20 -9.65 3.85 27.30
CA PHE A 20 -8.90 4.17 26.09
C PHE A 20 -7.42 4.27 26.41
N ALA A 21 -6.60 3.71 25.53
CA ALA A 21 -5.19 4.10 25.46
C ALA A 21 -5.08 5.59 25.13
N THR A 22 -3.92 6.18 25.38
CA THR A 22 -3.63 7.56 24.97
C THR A 22 -2.94 7.56 23.61
N ASN A 23 -3.48 8.37 22.69
CA ASN A 23 -2.85 8.61 21.39
C ASN A 23 -1.62 9.53 21.54
N ALA A 24 -0.94 9.83 20.43
CA ALA A 24 0.25 10.70 20.42
C ALA A 24 0.02 12.13 20.95
N HIS A 25 -1.25 12.58 21.05
CA HIS A 25 -1.63 13.89 21.60
C HIS A 25 -2.07 13.81 23.07
N GLY A 26 -1.93 12.64 23.71
CA GLY A 26 -2.38 12.41 25.09
C GLY A 26 -3.91 12.33 25.24
N GLN A 27 -4.65 12.16 24.14
CA GLN A 27 -6.10 12.05 24.13
C GLN A 27 -6.54 10.58 24.06
N PRO A 28 -7.79 10.24 24.42
CA PRO A 28 -8.33 8.89 24.20
C PRO A 28 -8.15 8.44 22.74
N ASP A 29 -7.59 7.24 22.54
CA ASP A 29 -7.32 6.68 21.22
C ASP A 29 -8.59 6.14 20.55
N VAL A 30 -9.34 7.06 19.94
CA VAL A 30 -10.53 6.78 19.14
C VAL A 30 -10.66 7.87 18.08
N ALA A 31 -10.93 7.48 16.84
CA ALA A 31 -11.08 8.38 15.71
C ALA A 31 -12.19 7.89 14.77
N ILE A 32 -12.67 8.81 13.92
CA ILE A 32 -13.65 8.53 12.87
C ILE A 32 -12.95 8.79 11.53
N PHE A 33 -13.15 7.86 10.60
CA PHE A 33 -12.61 7.91 9.25
C PHE A 33 -13.74 7.76 8.24
N ASP A 34 -13.62 8.45 7.11
CA ASP A 34 -14.55 8.33 5.99
C ASP A 34 -14.04 7.26 5.02
N PHE A 35 -14.88 6.24 4.75
CA PHE A 35 -14.60 5.17 3.79
C PHE A 35 -15.52 5.22 2.57
N THR A 36 -16.22 6.34 2.35
CA THR A 36 -17.17 6.50 1.24
C THR A 36 -16.48 6.44 -0.12
N SER A 37 -15.30 7.05 -0.23
CA SER A 37 -14.49 7.05 -1.46
C SER A 37 -13.06 6.62 -1.15
N LEU A 38 -12.57 5.64 -1.91
CA LEU A 38 -11.17 5.24 -1.89
C LEU A 38 -10.45 5.83 -3.09
N SER A 39 -9.24 6.30 -2.86
CA SER A 39 -8.40 6.94 -3.86
C SER A 39 -7.31 5.99 -4.37
N ALA A 40 -7.00 6.09 -5.66
CA ALA A 40 -5.83 5.44 -6.24
C ALA A 40 -5.20 6.39 -7.27
N ALA A 41 -3.87 6.38 -7.36
CA ALA A 41 -3.17 7.19 -8.35
C ALA A 41 -3.40 6.62 -9.75
N GLU A 42 -3.51 7.49 -10.76
CA GLU A 42 -3.64 7.04 -12.15
C GLU A 42 -2.37 6.33 -12.63
N TYR A 43 -1.19 6.81 -12.21
CA TYR A 43 0.11 6.26 -12.60
C TYR A 43 0.96 5.97 -11.37
N ALA A 44 1.61 4.80 -11.35
CA ALA A 44 2.50 4.43 -10.27
C ALA A 44 3.90 5.05 -10.35
N CYS A 45 4.30 5.52 -11.52
CA CYS A 45 5.55 6.24 -11.69
C CYS A 45 5.49 7.26 -12.83
N ARG A 46 6.44 8.19 -12.83
CA ARG A 46 6.73 9.06 -13.96
C ARG A 46 8.22 9.34 -14.04
N ILE A 47 8.73 9.59 -15.23
CA ILE A 47 10.11 10.02 -15.44
C ILE A 47 10.08 11.42 -16.04
N VAL A 48 10.75 12.37 -15.38
CA VAL A 48 10.85 13.76 -15.83
C VAL A 48 12.30 14.06 -16.18
N ASP A 49 12.54 14.74 -17.30
CA ASP A 49 13.88 15.20 -17.68
C ASP A 49 13.96 16.72 -17.56
N ARG A 50 15.01 17.20 -16.90
CA ARG A 50 15.35 18.61 -16.87
C ARG A 50 16.84 18.78 -17.16
N LEU A 51 17.18 19.47 -18.25
CA LEU A 51 18.56 19.75 -18.67
C LEU A 51 19.38 18.46 -18.90
N GLY A 52 18.76 17.41 -19.45
CA GLY A 52 19.41 16.12 -19.68
C GLY A 52 19.68 15.35 -18.40
N ARG A 53 18.95 15.66 -17.32
CA ARG A 53 19.03 14.99 -16.02
C ARG A 53 17.70 14.32 -15.74
N PRO A 54 17.54 13.05 -16.10
CA PRO A 54 16.29 12.35 -15.90
C PRO A 54 16.13 11.96 -14.42
N LEU A 55 14.90 12.11 -13.90
CA LEU A 55 14.49 11.78 -12.54
C LEU A 55 13.32 10.79 -12.60
N CYS A 56 13.50 9.61 -12.03
CA CYS A 56 12.43 8.63 -11.85
C CYS A 56 11.70 8.90 -10.52
N GLN A 57 10.38 9.04 -10.59
CA GLN A 57 9.51 9.26 -9.42
C GLN A 57 8.51 8.12 -9.34
N CYS A 58 8.40 7.48 -8.18
CA CYS A 58 7.49 6.37 -7.93
C CYS A 58 6.60 6.65 -6.72
N LEU A 59 5.34 6.23 -6.79
CA LEU A 59 4.42 6.17 -5.66
C LEU A 59 4.42 4.76 -5.05
N VAL A 60 4.27 4.69 -3.74
CA VAL A 60 4.24 3.45 -2.94
C VAL A 60 3.24 3.60 -1.80
N GLY A 61 2.71 2.47 -1.30
CA GLY A 61 1.78 2.44 -0.17
C GLY A 61 0.47 3.17 -0.42
N ASP A 62 -0.08 3.77 0.64
CA ASP A 62 -1.37 4.47 0.61
C ASP A 62 -1.39 5.66 -0.36
N ALA A 63 -0.22 6.25 -0.66
CA ALA A 63 -0.10 7.30 -1.68
C ALA A 63 -0.31 6.78 -3.11
N LEU A 64 -0.17 5.46 -3.32
CA LEU A 64 -0.46 4.80 -4.59
C LEU A 64 -1.88 4.25 -4.63
N VAL A 65 -2.27 3.46 -3.62
CA VAL A 65 -3.60 2.86 -3.48
C VAL A 65 -4.05 2.96 -2.03
N GLU A 66 -5.13 3.71 -1.78
CA GLU A 66 -5.73 3.83 -0.47
C GLU A 66 -6.39 2.50 -0.05
N PRO A 67 -5.99 1.90 1.08
CA PRO A 67 -6.54 0.62 1.50
C PRO A 67 -7.85 0.79 2.28
N PHE A 68 -8.80 -0.10 2.03
CA PHE A 68 -9.94 -0.29 2.93
C PHE A 68 -9.52 -1.18 4.11
N TRP A 69 -9.28 -0.60 5.29
CA TRP A 69 -8.69 -1.34 6.42
C TRP A 69 -9.40 -2.64 6.80
N PRO A 70 -10.74 -2.75 6.72
CA PRO A 70 -11.44 -4.01 7.04
C PRO A 70 -11.04 -5.20 6.16
N THR A 71 -10.48 -5.01 4.96
CA THR A 71 -10.00 -6.13 4.12
C THR A 71 -8.58 -6.58 4.46
N GLY A 72 -7.84 -5.80 5.26
CA GLY A 72 -6.47 -6.15 5.68
C GLY A 72 -5.41 -6.11 4.57
N SER A 73 -5.69 -5.46 3.43
CA SER A 73 -4.78 -5.47 2.27
C SER A 73 -3.64 -4.45 2.33
N GLY A 74 -3.74 -3.41 3.17
CA GLY A 74 -2.85 -2.25 3.13
C GLY A 74 -1.36 -2.57 3.24
N CYS A 75 -0.96 -3.39 4.22
CA CYS A 75 0.45 -3.77 4.38
C CYS A 75 0.96 -4.59 3.17
N ALA A 76 0.17 -5.54 2.67
CA ALA A 76 0.57 -6.39 1.56
C ALA A 76 0.75 -5.59 0.27
N LEU A 77 -0.25 -4.77 -0.10
CA LEU A 77 -0.19 -3.91 -1.28
C LEU A 77 0.92 -2.85 -1.16
N GLY A 78 1.13 -2.31 0.04
CA GLY A 78 2.21 -1.38 0.32
C GLY A 78 3.59 -2.00 0.05
N PHE A 79 3.84 -3.21 0.56
CA PHE A 79 5.10 -3.92 0.33
C PHE A 79 5.30 -4.28 -1.15
N LEU A 80 4.27 -4.81 -1.81
CA LEU A 80 4.33 -5.12 -3.24
C LEU A 80 4.64 -3.88 -4.08
N SER A 81 3.96 -2.76 -3.81
CA SER A 81 4.22 -1.50 -4.50
C SER A 81 5.65 -0.98 -4.30
N ALA A 82 6.24 -1.23 -3.12
CA ALA A 82 7.61 -0.85 -2.81
C ALA A 82 8.63 -1.73 -3.56
N LEU A 83 8.39 -3.04 -3.64
CA LEU A 83 9.19 -3.97 -4.44
C LEU A 83 9.14 -3.59 -5.93
N ASP A 84 7.95 -3.29 -6.46
CA ASP A 84 7.75 -2.86 -7.85
C ASP A 84 8.46 -1.54 -8.15
N ALA A 85 8.46 -0.59 -7.20
CA ALA A 85 9.16 0.68 -7.32
C ALA A 85 10.68 0.49 -7.32
N ALA A 86 11.20 -0.37 -6.44
CA ALA A 86 12.61 -0.73 -6.39
C ALA A 86 13.06 -1.43 -7.68
N TRP A 87 12.24 -2.35 -8.20
CA TRP A 87 12.46 -3.00 -9.49
C TRP A 87 12.52 -2.01 -10.65
N ALA A 88 11.50 -1.15 -10.79
CA ALA A 88 11.48 -0.13 -11.83
C ALA A 88 12.68 0.83 -11.74
N THR A 89 13.04 1.23 -10.53
CA THR A 89 14.20 2.11 -10.28
C THR A 89 15.51 1.41 -10.63
N SER A 90 15.65 0.11 -10.35
CA SER A 90 16.82 -0.66 -10.76
C SER A 90 16.97 -0.75 -12.28
N LEU A 91 15.86 -0.91 -13.01
CA LEU A 91 15.87 -0.92 -14.47
C LEU A 91 16.24 0.45 -15.04
N PHE A 92 15.71 1.52 -14.44
CA PHE A 92 16.09 2.89 -14.81
C PHE A 92 17.58 3.15 -14.57
N ALA A 93 18.11 2.73 -13.41
CA ALA A 93 19.53 2.85 -13.08
C ALA A 93 20.44 2.01 -13.99
N ALA A 94 19.96 0.87 -14.50
CA ALA A 94 20.66 0.04 -15.47
C ALA A 94 20.65 0.63 -16.90
N GLY A 95 20.06 1.82 -17.11
CA GLY A 95 20.08 2.52 -18.40
C GLY A 95 18.98 2.08 -19.37
N HIS A 96 17.95 1.37 -18.89
CA HIS A 96 16.79 1.07 -19.74
C HIS A 96 16.07 2.36 -20.16
N HIS A 97 15.52 2.36 -21.37
CA HIS A 97 14.81 3.52 -21.92
C HIS A 97 13.64 3.95 -21.00
N PRO A 98 13.51 5.25 -20.65
CA PRO A 98 12.51 5.73 -19.69
C PRO A 98 11.08 5.23 -19.96
N LEU A 99 10.62 5.34 -21.22
CA LEU A 99 9.27 4.88 -21.59
C LEU A 99 9.06 3.38 -21.38
N LYS A 100 10.11 2.55 -21.49
CA LYS A 100 10.00 1.11 -21.20
C LYS A 100 9.84 0.87 -19.70
N VAL A 101 10.61 1.57 -18.88
CA VAL A 101 10.50 1.49 -17.42
C VAL A 101 9.10 1.89 -16.95
N VAL A 102 8.56 2.99 -17.49
CA VAL A 102 7.19 3.43 -17.18
C VAL A 102 6.17 2.37 -17.59
N ALA A 103 6.24 1.85 -18.83
CA ALA A 103 5.31 0.83 -19.32
C ALA A 103 5.37 -0.47 -18.50
N TRP A 104 6.57 -0.90 -18.10
CA TRP A 104 6.74 -2.07 -17.25
C TRP A 104 6.19 -1.85 -15.85
N ARG A 105 6.47 -0.70 -15.22
CA ARG A 105 5.94 -0.38 -13.89
C ARG A 105 4.41 -0.29 -13.90
N ASP A 106 3.83 0.26 -14.96
CA ASP A 106 2.39 0.36 -15.14
C ASP A 106 1.75 -1.03 -15.33
N SER A 107 2.37 -1.91 -16.12
CA SER A 107 1.90 -3.29 -16.28
C SER A 107 1.78 -4.03 -14.94
N VAL A 108 2.74 -3.86 -14.05
CA VAL A 108 2.67 -4.47 -12.71
C VAL A 108 1.64 -3.77 -11.83
N TYR A 109 1.55 -2.43 -11.91
CA TYR A 109 0.56 -1.65 -11.16
C TYR A 109 -0.89 -2.10 -11.42
N GLN A 110 -1.24 -2.37 -12.68
CA GLN A 110 -2.58 -2.83 -13.06
C GLN A 110 -3.02 -4.13 -12.37
N ARG A 111 -2.06 -4.94 -11.87
CA ARG A 111 -2.35 -6.18 -11.15
C ARG A 111 -2.44 -5.99 -9.64
N LEU A 112 -1.92 -4.88 -9.10
CA LEU A 112 -1.76 -4.65 -7.67
C LEU A 112 -3.11 -4.65 -6.93
N SER A 113 -4.12 -3.96 -7.46
CA SER A 113 -5.44 -3.85 -6.81
C SER A 113 -6.23 -5.17 -6.78
N GLN A 114 -5.84 -6.13 -7.61
CA GLN A 114 -6.47 -7.44 -7.69
C GLN A 114 -5.72 -8.51 -6.88
N THR A 115 -4.57 -8.17 -6.29
CA THR A 115 -3.74 -9.13 -5.56
C THR A 115 -4.44 -9.66 -4.31
N SER A 116 -4.38 -10.98 -4.14
CA SER A 116 -4.88 -11.71 -2.98
C SER A 116 -3.93 -12.86 -2.63
N PRO A 117 -4.01 -13.43 -1.42
CA PRO A 117 -3.23 -14.61 -1.07
C PRO A 117 -3.47 -15.82 -2.00
N SER A 118 -4.62 -15.89 -2.68
CA SER A 118 -4.96 -17.01 -3.55
C SER A 118 -4.44 -16.87 -4.98
N ASN A 119 -4.10 -15.66 -5.43
CA ASN A 119 -3.60 -15.41 -6.79
C ASN A 119 -2.12 -15.03 -6.84
N MET A 120 -1.41 -15.13 -5.72
CA MET A 120 0.03 -14.92 -5.61
C MET A 120 0.79 -16.25 -5.55
N PRO A 121 2.06 -16.28 -6.01
CA PRO A 121 2.94 -17.41 -5.79
C PRO A 121 3.01 -17.79 -4.31
N GLN A 122 2.80 -19.08 -3.99
CA GLN A 122 2.80 -19.56 -2.61
C GLN A 122 4.21 -19.76 -2.02
N ASN A 123 5.23 -19.77 -2.88
CA ASN A 123 6.61 -19.92 -2.43
C ASN A 123 7.17 -18.58 -1.96
N PHE A 124 6.78 -18.16 -0.76
CA PHE A 124 7.19 -16.85 -0.22
C PHE A 124 8.71 -16.68 -0.14
N ALA A 125 9.47 -17.77 0.00
CA ALA A 125 10.92 -17.74 0.07
C ALA A 125 11.59 -17.43 -1.28
N SER A 126 10.88 -17.57 -2.41
CA SER A 126 11.41 -17.25 -3.74
C SER A 126 11.09 -15.85 -4.23
N HIS A 127 10.33 -15.05 -3.46
CA HIS A 127 10.05 -13.67 -3.86
C HIS A 127 11.34 -12.85 -3.91
N THR A 128 11.48 -12.09 -5.00
CA THR A 128 12.59 -11.17 -5.22
C THR A 128 12.05 -9.78 -5.60
N LEU A 129 12.94 -8.87 -6.02
CA LEU A 129 12.51 -7.63 -6.66
C LEU A 129 11.79 -7.87 -8.00
N SER A 130 12.03 -8.99 -8.67
CA SER A 130 11.38 -9.27 -9.95
C SER A 130 9.89 -9.58 -9.72
N PRO A 131 8.96 -8.91 -10.43
CA PRO A 131 7.51 -9.14 -10.29
C PRO A 131 7.06 -10.51 -10.84
N ASN A 132 7.97 -11.31 -11.38
CA ASN A 132 7.70 -12.63 -11.97
C ASN A 132 8.02 -13.79 -11.01
N THR A 133 8.35 -13.52 -9.74
CA THR A 133 8.74 -14.54 -8.75
C THR A 133 7.69 -14.81 -7.70
#